data_AF-A0A0D1A6P9-F1
#
_entry.id   AF-A0A0D1A6P9-F1
#
_cell.length_a   1.000
_cell.length_b   1.000
_cell.length_c   1.000
_cell.angle_alpha   90.00
_cell.angle_beta   90.00
_cell.angle_gamma   90.00
#
_symmetry.space_group_name_H-M   'P 1'
#
loop_
_entity.id
_entity.type
_entity.pdbx_description
1 polymer ?
#
loop_
_entity_poly.entity_id
_entity_poly.type
_entity_poly.pdbx_seq_one_letter_code
_entity_poly.pdbx_strand_id
1 'polypeptide(L)'
;MSRRRGLRRLLVLGLALALIAGGVYTAVAFIQRSETLIAEKCTAAVGSRKAELATDQAANAALITAVAVRRGLPPRAASIALATAMQESKLRNIEHGDTAGPDSRGLFQQRPSQGWGTAEQVMDPYYSTGAFYDALVKIPGYESLEVTAAAQQVQRSAYPAAYAEHEDMGRAFASALTGQSPAALDCTLKSPERAGDVQAVLAELNAAFGNVQASADGSTIALEADGSEAWAVAQWAVANAKSLSVTEVGVEGRSWDRASRNGWQPSAAQAGQVTVTVAAGTP
;
A
#
# COMPACT_ATOMS: atom_id res chain seq x y z
N MET A 1 -70.31 -14.88 4.20
CA MET A 1 -69.54 -13.61 4.08
C MET A 1 -68.22 -13.59 4.88
N SER A 2 -68.03 -14.42 5.93
CA SER A 2 -66.80 -14.47 6.75
C SER A 2 -65.51 -14.91 6.02
N ARG A 3 -65.55 -15.97 5.18
CA ARG A 3 -64.38 -16.49 4.45
C ARG A 3 -63.68 -15.49 3.51
N ARG A 4 -64.44 -14.60 2.85
CA ARG A 4 -63.86 -13.57 1.94
C ARG A 4 -63.10 -12.47 2.69
N ARG A 5 -63.44 -12.21 3.96
CA ARG A 5 -62.72 -11.24 4.80
C ARG A 5 -61.38 -11.80 5.31
N GLY A 6 -61.33 -13.09 5.63
CA GLY A 6 -60.09 -13.78 6.02
C GLY A 6 -59.05 -13.81 4.90
N LEU A 7 -59.49 -14.13 3.67
CA LEU A 7 -58.61 -14.18 2.50
C LEU A 7 -58.05 -12.79 2.13
N ARG A 8 -58.88 -11.73 2.20
CA ARG A 8 -58.41 -10.35 2.00
C ARG A 8 -57.38 -9.92 3.05
N ARG A 9 -57.56 -10.29 4.32
CA ARG A 9 -56.60 -9.97 5.39
C ARG A 9 -55.26 -10.67 5.16
N LEU A 10 -55.28 -11.94 4.78
CA LEU A 10 -54.06 -12.70 4.44
C LEU A 10 -53.33 -12.10 3.23
N LEU A 11 -54.06 -11.70 2.18
CA LEU A 11 -53.48 -11.03 1.01
C LEU A 11 -52.84 -9.69 1.37
N VAL A 12 -53.51 -8.86 2.17
CA VAL A 12 -52.96 -7.57 2.62
C VAL A 12 -51.72 -7.77 3.49
N LEU A 13 -51.74 -8.75 4.40
CA LEU A 13 -50.59 -9.06 5.25
C LEU A 13 -49.40 -9.57 4.43
N GLY A 14 -49.65 -10.44 3.45
CA GLY A 14 -48.63 -10.95 2.53
C GLY A 14 -48.01 -9.84 1.67
N LEU A 15 -48.83 -8.93 1.15
CA LEU A 15 -48.36 -7.78 0.38
C LEU A 15 -47.52 -6.83 1.24
N ALA A 16 -47.94 -6.58 2.49
CA ALA A 16 -47.19 -5.76 3.43
C ALA A 16 -45.83 -6.38 3.78
N LEU A 17 -45.79 -7.69 4.04
CA LEU A 17 -44.53 -8.42 4.27
C LEU A 17 -43.62 -8.40 3.05
N ALA A 18 -44.15 -8.57 1.84
CA ALA A 18 -43.38 -8.50 0.61
C ALA A 18 -42.79 -7.10 0.38
N LEU A 19 -43.54 -6.03 0.67
CA LEU A 19 -43.06 -4.66 0.58
C LEU A 19 -41.98 -4.35 1.63
N ILE A 20 -42.14 -4.83 2.87
CA ILE A 20 -41.12 -4.69 3.92
C ILE A 20 -39.85 -5.46 3.52
N ALA A 21 -39.98 -6.72 3.10
CA ALA A 21 -38.84 -7.52 2.65
C ALA A 21 -38.14 -6.87 1.44
N GLY A 22 -38.91 -6.37 0.48
CA GLY A 22 -38.38 -5.62 -0.66
C GLY A 22 -37.66 -4.35 -0.25
N GLY A 23 -38.24 -3.56 0.67
CA GLY A 23 -37.62 -2.34 1.21
C GLY A 23 -36.36 -2.60 2.02
N VAL A 24 -36.32 -3.67 2.82
CA VAL A 24 -35.12 -4.11 3.54
C VAL A 24 -34.06 -4.57 2.55
N TYR A 25 -34.42 -5.38 1.56
CA TYR A 25 -33.49 -5.83 0.52
C TYR A 25 -32.88 -4.66 -0.26
N THR A 26 -33.70 -3.69 -0.70
CA THR A 26 -33.20 -2.52 -1.42
C THR A 26 -32.34 -1.62 -0.53
N ALA A 27 -32.71 -1.41 0.73
CA ALA A 27 -31.90 -0.65 1.68
C ALA A 27 -30.56 -1.34 1.95
N VAL A 28 -30.55 -2.66 2.17
CA VAL A 28 -29.32 -3.45 2.37
C VAL A 28 -28.47 -3.43 1.10
N ALA A 29 -29.06 -3.65 -0.08
CA ALA A 29 -28.34 -3.59 -1.35
C ALA A 29 -27.77 -2.19 -1.64
N PHE A 30 -28.51 -1.13 -1.29
CA PHE A 30 -28.04 0.25 -1.42
C PHE A 30 -26.89 0.55 -0.46
N ILE A 31 -27.00 0.16 0.82
CA ILE A 31 -25.94 0.34 1.81
C ILE A 31 -24.69 -0.47 1.43
N GLN A 32 -24.85 -1.73 1.00
CA GLN A 32 -23.74 -2.57 0.55
C GLN A 32 -23.07 -2.03 -0.71
N ARG A 33 -23.81 -1.37 -1.59
CA ARG A 33 -23.27 -0.68 -2.78
C ARG A 33 -22.74 0.72 -2.45
N SER A 34 -23.12 1.30 -1.32
CA SER A 34 -22.75 2.66 -0.97
C SER A 34 -21.31 2.71 -0.50
N GLU A 35 -20.46 3.36 -1.29
CA GLU A 35 -19.05 3.51 -0.97
C GLU A 35 -18.76 4.51 0.16
N THR A 36 -19.79 5.19 0.66
CA THR A 36 -19.68 6.20 1.72
C THR A 36 -19.16 5.65 3.05
N LEU A 37 -19.33 4.34 3.31
CA LEU A 37 -18.90 3.70 4.55
C LEU A 37 -17.53 3.01 4.47
N ILE A 38 -16.85 3.09 3.33
CA ILE A 38 -15.55 2.44 3.17
C ILE A 38 -14.46 3.33 3.75
N ALA A 39 -13.83 2.85 4.82
CA ALA A 39 -12.59 3.40 5.33
C ALA A 39 -11.43 2.85 4.49
N GLU A 40 -10.85 3.70 3.64
CA GLU A 40 -9.76 3.29 2.75
C GLU A 40 -8.46 3.14 3.53
N LYS A 41 -7.80 1.98 3.39
CA LYS A 41 -6.56 1.66 4.09
C LYS A 41 -5.86 0.47 3.45
N CYS A 42 -4.59 0.30 3.77
CA CYS A 42 -3.82 -0.89 3.43
C CYS A 42 -3.39 -1.62 4.70
N THR A 43 -3.42 -2.94 4.66
CA THR A 43 -3.12 -3.85 5.76
C THR A 43 -2.02 -4.80 5.33
N ALA A 44 -0.95 -4.90 6.12
CA ALA A 44 0.05 -5.96 6.00
C ALA A 44 -0.17 -6.99 7.11
N ALA A 45 -0.31 -8.27 6.74
CA ALA A 45 -0.50 -9.37 7.69
C ALA A 45 0.52 -10.49 7.43
N VAL A 46 1.43 -10.70 8.39
CA VAL A 46 2.52 -11.68 8.30
C VAL A 46 2.62 -12.47 9.61
N GLY A 47 2.22 -13.74 9.57
CA GLY A 47 2.11 -14.57 10.77
C GLY A 47 1.14 -13.94 11.78
N SER A 48 1.61 -13.67 13.00
CA SER A 48 0.83 -12.98 14.04
C SER A 48 0.89 -11.45 13.95
N ARG A 49 1.78 -10.88 13.12
CA ARG A 49 1.91 -9.42 12.98
C ARG A 49 0.88 -8.90 11.99
N LYS A 50 0.14 -7.88 12.39
CA LYS A 50 -0.80 -7.17 11.55
C LYS A 50 -0.65 -5.67 11.79
N ALA A 51 -0.50 -4.89 10.73
CA ALA A 51 -0.44 -3.44 10.81
C ALA A 51 -1.25 -2.81 9.68
N GLU A 52 -1.74 -1.60 9.92
CA GLU A 52 -2.55 -0.83 8.98
C GLU A 52 -1.92 0.53 8.73
N LEU A 53 -1.98 0.97 7.47
CA LEU A 53 -1.54 2.29 7.03
C LEU A 53 -2.66 2.95 6.22
N ALA A 54 -2.74 4.28 6.29
CA ALA A 54 -3.51 5.03 5.30
C ALA A 54 -2.89 4.82 3.90
N THR A 55 -3.70 5.00 2.86
CA THR A 55 -3.31 4.68 1.48
C THR A 55 -2.10 5.48 0.99
N ASP A 56 -1.97 6.74 1.42
CA ASP A 56 -0.81 7.60 1.12
C ASP A 56 0.46 7.12 1.84
N GLN A 57 0.33 6.70 3.10
CA GLN A 57 1.42 6.11 3.87
C GLN A 57 1.88 4.78 3.27
N ALA A 58 0.94 3.95 2.79
CA ALA A 58 1.24 2.67 2.16
C ALA A 58 1.99 2.83 0.84
N ALA A 59 1.62 3.83 0.01
CA ALA A 59 2.35 4.16 -1.21
C ALA A 59 3.80 4.59 -0.90
N ASN A 60 4.01 5.45 0.11
CA ASN A 60 5.36 5.83 0.54
C ASN A 60 6.15 4.66 1.15
N ALA A 61 5.48 3.76 1.89
CA ALA A 61 6.11 2.55 2.40
C ALA A 61 6.55 1.62 1.26
N ALA A 62 5.73 1.49 0.20
CA ALA A 62 6.06 0.74 -0.99
C ALA A 62 7.25 1.34 -1.74
N LEU A 63 7.33 2.68 -1.86
CA LEU A 63 8.49 3.38 -2.42
C LEU A 63 9.75 3.08 -1.61
N ILE A 64 9.73 3.29 -0.29
CA ILE A 64 10.88 3.05 0.60
C ILE A 64 11.39 1.61 0.45
N THR A 65 10.46 0.66 0.35
CA THR A 65 10.78 -0.76 0.23
C THR A 65 11.29 -1.13 -1.16
N ALA A 66 10.68 -0.59 -2.23
CA ALA A 66 11.13 -0.82 -3.60
C ALA A 66 12.57 -0.34 -3.82
N VAL A 67 12.96 0.79 -3.22
CA VAL A 67 14.36 1.25 -3.25
C VAL A 67 15.30 0.26 -2.56
N ALA A 68 14.90 -0.40 -1.46
CA ALA A 68 15.70 -1.46 -0.85
C ALA A 68 15.86 -2.67 -1.78
N VAL A 69 14.76 -3.12 -2.39
CA VAL A 69 14.76 -4.23 -3.36
C VAL A 69 15.67 -3.91 -4.54
N ARG A 70 15.50 -2.75 -5.17
CA ARG A 70 16.33 -2.28 -6.30
C ARG A 70 17.82 -2.23 -5.96
N ARG A 71 18.15 -1.95 -4.70
CA ARG A 71 19.55 -1.90 -4.21
C ARG A 71 20.08 -3.26 -3.76
N GLY A 72 19.29 -4.33 -3.84
CA GLY A 72 19.66 -5.66 -3.34
C GLY A 72 19.86 -5.70 -1.82
N LEU A 73 19.24 -4.78 -1.08
CA LEU A 73 19.34 -4.74 0.38
C LEU A 73 18.40 -5.77 1.01
N PRO A 74 18.77 -6.35 2.17
CA PRO A 74 17.91 -7.31 2.85
C PRO A 74 16.59 -6.65 3.30
N PRO A 75 15.49 -7.41 3.45
CA PRO A 75 14.22 -6.92 4.01
C PRO A 75 14.36 -6.25 5.38
N ARG A 76 15.44 -6.57 6.11
CA ARG A 76 15.83 -5.91 7.36
C ARG A 76 16.08 -4.41 7.18
N ALA A 77 16.74 -4.01 6.08
CA ALA A 77 16.97 -2.59 5.78
C ALA A 77 15.64 -1.86 5.58
N ALA A 78 14.70 -2.43 4.81
CA ALA A 78 13.37 -1.87 4.64
C ALA A 78 12.61 -1.78 5.98
N SER A 79 12.71 -2.79 6.84
CA SER A 79 12.09 -2.77 8.17
C SER A 79 12.57 -1.57 9.01
N ILE A 80 13.87 -1.30 8.97
CA ILE A 80 14.50 -0.17 9.68
C ILE A 80 14.04 1.15 9.07
N ALA A 81 14.10 1.29 7.74
CA ALA A 81 13.70 2.52 7.06
C ALA A 81 12.22 2.86 7.28
N LEU A 82 11.32 1.87 7.21
CA LEU A 82 9.89 2.07 7.45
C LEU A 82 9.59 2.51 8.88
N ALA A 83 10.23 1.90 9.87
CA ALA A 83 10.09 2.30 11.27
C ALA A 83 10.61 3.73 11.49
N THR A 84 11.75 4.08 10.87
CA THR A 84 12.30 5.44 10.91
C THR A 84 11.32 6.43 10.29
N ALA A 85 10.91 6.26 9.03
CA ALA A 85 10.04 7.19 8.34
C ALA A 85 8.66 7.32 9.02
N MET A 86 8.16 6.26 9.66
CA MET A 86 6.93 6.33 10.47
C MET A 86 7.11 7.19 11.71
N GLN A 87 8.28 7.14 12.35
CA GLN A 87 8.57 8.00 13.49
C GLN A 87 8.77 9.45 13.06
N GLU A 88 9.55 9.68 12.00
CA GLU A 88 9.96 11.01 11.57
C GLU A 88 8.82 11.81 10.92
N SER A 89 8.00 11.18 10.08
CA SER A 89 6.97 11.90 9.31
C SER A 89 5.64 11.16 9.20
N LYS A 90 5.47 10.06 9.94
CA LYS A 90 4.33 9.15 9.77
C LYS A 90 4.23 8.66 8.33
N LEU A 91 5.36 8.37 7.67
CA LEU A 91 5.43 7.95 6.26
C LEU A 91 4.80 8.96 5.29
N ARG A 92 4.93 10.26 5.57
CA ARG A 92 4.47 11.34 4.68
C ARG A 92 5.63 12.23 4.28
N ASN A 93 5.62 12.68 3.02
CA ASN A 93 6.66 13.56 2.52
C ASN A 93 6.31 15.02 2.86
N ILE A 94 6.81 15.52 3.99
CA ILE A 94 6.38 16.82 4.55
C ILE A 94 7.41 17.94 4.33
N GLU A 95 6.93 19.14 4.05
CA GLU A 95 7.73 20.32 3.68
C GLU A 95 8.20 21.17 4.87
N HIS A 96 8.02 20.71 6.10
CA HIS A 96 8.37 21.44 7.31
C HIS A 96 8.96 20.51 8.37
N GLY A 97 9.75 21.10 9.27
CA GLY A 97 10.25 20.48 10.48
C GLY A 97 9.71 21.19 11.73
N ASP A 98 10.25 20.84 12.89
CA ASP A 98 9.88 21.44 14.16
C ASP A 98 10.78 22.64 14.53
N THR A 99 10.60 23.18 15.74
CA THR A 99 11.41 24.31 16.23
C THR A 99 12.90 23.95 16.39
N ALA A 100 13.22 22.69 16.68
CA ALA A 100 14.61 22.24 16.88
C ALA A 100 15.32 21.97 15.54
N GLY A 101 14.59 21.55 14.51
CA GLY A 101 15.05 21.32 13.15
C GLY A 101 14.14 21.99 12.11
N PRO A 102 14.11 23.33 12.01
CA PRO A 102 13.18 24.05 11.13
C PRO A 102 13.42 23.82 9.64
N ASP A 103 14.61 23.33 9.27
CA ASP A 103 14.97 22.93 7.91
C ASP A 103 14.84 21.41 7.64
N SER A 104 14.32 20.61 8.59
CA SER A 104 14.03 19.19 8.35
C SER A 104 12.92 19.00 7.32
N ARG A 105 13.08 18.07 6.39
CA ARG A 105 12.14 17.85 5.27
C ARG A 105 12.00 16.38 4.92
N GLY A 106 10.89 16.08 4.26
CA GLY A 106 10.63 14.81 3.59
C GLY A 106 10.35 13.62 4.50
N LEU A 107 10.41 12.42 3.92
CA LEU A 107 10.05 11.15 4.56
C LEU A 107 10.86 10.83 5.83
N PHE A 108 12.12 11.25 5.87
CA PHE A 108 13.06 10.94 6.95
C PHE A 108 13.42 12.17 7.79
N GLN A 109 12.73 13.30 7.60
CA GLN A 109 13.05 14.58 8.27
C GLN A 109 14.54 14.94 8.17
N GLN A 110 15.12 14.72 7.00
CA GLN A 110 16.52 14.99 6.71
C GLN A 110 16.76 16.51 6.61
N ARG A 111 17.94 16.95 7.07
CA ARG A 111 18.29 18.38 7.15
C ARG A 111 19.33 18.75 6.11
N PRO A 112 19.00 19.66 5.16
CA PRO A 112 19.99 20.20 4.24
C PRO A 112 21.20 20.82 4.96
N SER A 113 20.98 21.53 6.08
CA SER A 113 22.06 22.12 6.88
C SER A 113 23.02 21.10 7.50
N GLN A 114 22.64 19.82 7.58
CA GLN A 114 23.48 18.72 8.08
C GLN A 114 24.12 17.89 6.96
N GLY A 115 24.01 18.33 5.70
CA GLY A 115 24.66 17.67 4.57
C GLY A 115 23.88 16.50 3.98
N TRP A 116 22.58 16.39 4.24
CA TRP A 116 21.73 15.35 3.65
C TRP A 116 21.34 15.60 2.18
N GLY A 117 21.65 16.78 1.63
CA GLY A 117 21.29 17.20 0.27
C GLY A 117 20.77 18.64 0.23
N THR A 118 20.35 19.12 -0.94
CA THR A 118 19.57 20.37 -1.06
C THR A 118 18.13 20.17 -0.56
N ALA A 119 17.40 21.27 -0.35
CA ALA A 119 15.99 21.22 0.04
C ALA A 119 15.13 20.42 -0.96
N GLU A 120 15.39 20.59 -2.25
CA GLU A 120 14.71 19.88 -3.33
C GLU A 120 15.05 18.39 -3.31
N GLN A 121 16.31 18.05 -3.06
CA GLN A 121 16.75 16.65 -2.97
C GLN A 121 16.13 15.93 -1.79
N VAL A 122 16.13 16.52 -0.59
CA VAL A 122 15.52 15.87 0.59
C VAL A 122 13.99 15.78 0.50
N MET A 123 13.36 16.60 -0.34
CA MET A 123 11.94 16.50 -0.67
C MET A 123 11.64 15.47 -1.77
N ASP A 124 12.63 15.01 -2.53
CA ASP A 124 12.45 13.87 -3.41
C ASP A 124 12.45 12.58 -2.57
N PRO A 125 11.34 11.82 -2.54
CA PRO A 125 11.24 10.60 -1.73
C PRO A 125 12.22 9.51 -2.20
N TYR A 126 12.57 9.44 -3.48
CA TYR A 126 13.54 8.49 -3.99
C TYR A 126 14.96 8.85 -3.57
N TYR A 127 15.32 10.13 -3.67
CA TYR A 127 16.61 10.62 -3.19
C TYR A 127 16.77 10.43 -1.68
N SER A 128 15.83 10.94 -0.88
CA SER A 128 15.91 10.89 0.59
C SER A 128 15.96 9.46 1.13
N THR A 129 15.20 8.54 0.53
CA THR A 129 15.28 7.09 0.80
C THR A 129 16.65 6.53 0.43
N GLY A 130 17.18 6.89 -0.74
CA GLY A 130 18.53 6.50 -1.17
C GLY A 130 19.60 6.96 -0.18
N ALA A 131 19.56 8.23 0.22
CA ALA A 131 20.48 8.82 1.20
C ALA A 131 20.38 8.14 2.58
N PHE A 132 19.17 7.80 3.04
CA PHE A 132 18.98 7.04 4.28
C PHE A 132 19.70 5.69 4.22
N TYR A 133 19.49 4.93 3.14
CA TYR A 133 20.16 3.64 2.97
C TYR A 133 21.68 3.79 2.81
N ASP A 134 22.17 4.86 2.15
CA ASP A 134 23.61 5.14 2.04
C ASP A 134 24.27 5.37 3.41
N ALA A 135 23.54 5.95 4.36
CA ALA A 135 23.98 6.08 5.74
C ALA A 135 23.87 4.74 6.50
N LEU A 136 22.76 4.01 6.33
CA LEU A 136 22.50 2.74 7.02
C LEU A 136 23.59 1.69 6.74
N VAL A 137 23.94 1.50 5.46
CA VAL A 137 24.92 0.46 5.06
C VAL A 137 26.34 0.74 5.55
N LYS A 138 26.63 1.95 6.02
CA LYS A 138 27.93 2.30 6.62
C LYS A 138 28.03 1.86 8.09
N ILE A 139 26.92 1.45 8.71
CA ILE A 139 26.89 0.97 10.10
C ILE A 139 27.26 -0.52 10.11
N PRO A 140 28.40 -0.91 10.70
CA PRO A 140 28.81 -2.31 10.74
C PRO A 140 27.79 -3.17 11.49
N GLY A 141 27.33 -4.26 10.85
CA GLY A 141 26.42 -5.22 11.46
C GLY A 141 25.01 -4.69 11.74
N TYR A 142 24.57 -3.62 11.05
CA TYR A 142 23.24 -3.01 11.27
C TYR A 142 22.08 -4.02 11.19
N GLU A 143 22.24 -5.07 10.39
CA GLU A 143 21.25 -6.13 10.19
C GLU A 143 20.88 -6.86 11.49
N SER A 144 21.86 -7.00 12.39
CA SER A 144 21.69 -7.68 13.69
C SER A 144 21.35 -6.73 14.83
N LEU A 145 21.36 -5.41 14.60
CA LEU A 145 20.97 -4.44 15.61
C LEU A 145 19.45 -4.46 15.79
N GLU A 146 18.98 -4.06 16.98
CA GLU A 146 17.60 -3.66 17.18
C GLU A 146 17.22 -2.54 16.19
N VAL A 147 15.97 -2.52 15.71
CA VAL A 147 15.54 -1.54 14.71
C VAL A 147 15.81 -0.12 15.18
N THR A 148 15.45 0.14 16.44
CA THR A 148 15.64 1.43 17.08
C THR A 148 17.12 1.83 17.19
N ALA A 149 18.01 0.85 17.39
CA ALA A 149 19.45 1.11 17.49
C ALA A 149 20.07 1.43 16.13
N ALA A 150 19.67 0.72 15.06
CA ALA A 150 20.11 1.04 13.71
C ALA A 150 19.57 2.39 13.24
N ALA A 151 18.26 2.64 13.43
CA ALA A 151 17.61 3.91 13.10
C ALA A 151 18.27 5.09 13.82
N GLN A 152 18.53 4.94 15.13
CA GLN A 152 19.19 5.98 15.92
C GLN A 152 20.61 6.27 15.44
N GLN A 153 21.37 5.27 15.00
CA GLN A 153 22.72 5.51 14.48
C GLN A 153 22.71 6.30 13.16
N VAL A 154 21.66 6.14 12.35
CA VAL A 154 21.45 6.95 11.14
C VAL A 154 20.99 8.36 11.49
N GLN A 155 19.88 8.49 12.22
CA GLN A 155 19.19 9.76 12.44
C GLN A 155 19.80 10.61 13.56
N ARG A 156 20.41 9.98 14.56
CA ARG A 156 20.97 10.63 15.76
C ARG A 156 19.97 11.57 16.46
N SER A 157 18.73 11.10 16.65
CA SER A 157 17.65 11.90 17.25
C SER A 157 17.77 12.03 18.77
N ALA A 158 16.98 12.91 19.37
CA ALA A 158 16.90 13.09 20.82
C ALA A 158 16.08 11.98 21.53
N TYR A 159 15.36 11.12 20.78
CA TYR A 159 14.42 10.14 21.31
C TYR A 159 14.72 8.73 20.78
N PRO A 160 15.85 8.11 21.19
CA PRO A 160 16.39 6.90 20.59
C PRO A 160 15.48 5.67 20.70
N ALA A 161 14.54 5.65 21.65
CA ALA A 161 13.61 4.53 21.85
C ALA A 161 12.31 4.66 21.02
N ALA A 162 12.03 5.84 20.43
CA ALA A 162 10.74 6.09 19.79
C ALA A 162 10.52 5.26 18.51
N TYR A 163 11.59 4.81 17.85
CA TYR A 163 11.48 3.96 16.67
C TYR A 163 10.99 2.54 16.99
N ALA A 164 11.23 2.05 18.20
CA ALA A 164 10.81 0.72 18.63
C ALA A 164 9.28 0.54 18.58
N GLU A 165 8.51 1.62 18.77
CA GLU A 165 7.04 1.61 18.67
C GLU A 165 6.54 1.22 17.28
N HIS A 166 7.35 1.43 16.23
CA HIS A 166 6.99 1.18 14.83
C HIS A 166 7.62 -0.09 14.27
N GLU A 167 8.32 -0.87 15.09
CA GLU A 167 9.09 -2.04 14.63
C GLU A 167 8.20 -3.14 14.05
N ASP A 168 7.08 -3.48 14.71
CA ASP A 168 6.19 -4.52 14.20
C ASP A 168 5.50 -4.11 12.88
N MET A 169 5.12 -2.83 12.75
CA MET A 169 4.60 -2.27 11.51
C MET A 169 5.68 -2.34 10.41
N GLY A 170 6.89 -1.85 10.70
CA GLY A 170 8.00 -1.86 9.76
C GLY A 170 8.35 -3.27 9.28
N ARG A 171 8.37 -4.25 10.18
CA ARG A 171 8.60 -5.66 9.84
C ARG A 171 7.48 -6.26 8.98
N ALA A 172 6.21 -6.01 9.33
CA ALA A 172 5.07 -6.54 8.58
C ALA A 172 5.03 -5.98 7.15
N PHE A 173 5.14 -4.66 7.00
CA PHE A 173 5.14 -4.02 5.69
C PHE A 173 6.40 -4.34 4.88
N ALA A 174 7.60 -4.37 5.49
CA ALA A 174 8.81 -4.76 4.78
C ALA A 174 8.70 -6.19 4.26
N SER A 175 8.25 -7.15 5.07
CA SER A 175 8.12 -8.55 4.64
C SER A 175 7.11 -8.73 3.50
N ALA A 176 5.99 -7.99 3.55
CA ALA A 176 5.02 -7.99 2.46
C ALA A 176 5.62 -7.32 1.20
N LEU A 177 6.06 -6.07 1.29
CA LEU A 177 6.49 -5.25 0.14
C LEU A 177 7.82 -5.68 -0.48
N THR A 178 8.66 -6.45 0.22
CA THR A 178 9.84 -7.12 -0.38
C THR A 178 9.51 -8.49 -0.98
N GLY A 179 8.24 -8.89 -0.99
CA GLY A 179 7.76 -10.15 -1.56
C GLY A 179 8.13 -11.41 -0.76
N GLN A 180 8.68 -11.26 0.45
CA GLN A 180 9.02 -12.40 1.32
C GLN A 180 7.79 -13.12 1.85
N SER A 181 6.68 -12.39 1.99
CA SER A 181 5.38 -12.94 2.35
C SER A 181 4.40 -12.75 1.19
N PRO A 182 4.19 -13.77 0.35
CA PRO A 182 3.18 -13.76 -0.71
C PRO A 182 1.79 -13.37 -0.19
N ALA A 183 1.08 -12.55 -0.95
CA ALA A 183 -0.31 -12.15 -0.68
C ALA A 183 -0.54 -11.53 0.73
N ALA A 184 0.47 -10.91 1.33
CA ALA A 184 0.42 -10.39 2.69
C ALA A 184 -0.08 -8.95 2.79
N LEU A 185 -0.04 -8.19 1.69
CA LEU A 185 -0.57 -6.83 1.61
C LEU A 185 -1.95 -6.81 0.91
N ASP A 186 -2.94 -6.23 1.57
CA ASP A 186 -4.26 -5.94 0.99
C ASP A 186 -4.63 -4.47 1.21
N CYS A 187 -5.28 -3.85 0.23
CA CYS A 187 -5.86 -2.50 0.38
C CYS A 187 -7.37 -2.54 0.20
N THR A 188 -8.12 -2.07 1.19
CA THR A 188 -9.54 -1.79 1.00
C THR A 188 -9.69 -0.39 0.43
N LEU A 189 -10.25 -0.27 -0.77
CA LEU A 189 -10.41 0.99 -1.49
C LEU A 189 -11.84 1.19 -2.01
N LYS A 190 -12.23 2.44 -2.23
CA LYS A 190 -13.41 2.81 -3.02
C LYS A 190 -13.16 2.55 -4.50
N SER A 191 -14.15 2.70 -5.36
CA SER A 191 -13.96 2.65 -6.81
C SER A 191 -13.00 3.76 -7.27
N PRO A 192 -12.24 3.57 -8.37
CA PRO A 192 -11.40 4.62 -8.92
C PRO A 192 -12.23 5.86 -9.28
N GLU A 193 -11.76 7.06 -8.90
CA GLU A 193 -12.42 8.34 -9.21
C GLU A 193 -12.15 8.81 -10.64
N ARG A 194 -11.11 8.26 -11.27
CA ARG A 194 -10.61 8.61 -12.60
C ARG A 194 -10.02 7.40 -13.29
N ALA A 195 -9.96 7.48 -14.63
CA ALA A 195 -9.19 6.56 -15.44
C ALA A 195 -7.73 6.49 -14.97
N GLY A 196 -7.12 5.32 -15.06
CA GLY A 196 -5.69 5.17 -14.84
C GLY A 196 -4.88 5.52 -16.08
N ASP A 197 -3.65 5.96 -15.85
CA ASP A 197 -2.67 6.26 -16.90
C ASP A 197 -1.58 5.18 -16.88
N VAL A 198 -1.57 4.33 -17.90
CA VAL A 198 -0.58 3.26 -18.08
C VAL A 198 0.85 3.81 -18.11
N GLN A 199 1.08 4.98 -18.72
CA GLN A 199 2.42 5.58 -18.78
C GLN A 199 2.85 6.08 -17.40
N ALA A 200 1.92 6.60 -16.59
CA ALA A 200 2.22 6.97 -15.21
C ALA A 200 2.60 5.73 -14.37
N VAL A 201 1.90 4.59 -14.55
CA VAL A 201 2.26 3.35 -13.85
C VAL A 201 3.63 2.83 -14.28
N LEU A 202 3.93 2.83 -15.58
CA LEU A 202 5.25 2.43 -16.10
C LEU A 202 6.36 3.36 -15.61
N ALA A 203 6.13 4.68 -15.56
CA ALA A 203 7.10 5.63 -15.04
C ALA A 203 7.38 5.39 -13.54
N GLU A 204 6.33 5.16 -12.75
CA GLU A 204 6.45 4.92 -11.31
C GLU A 204 7.09 3.56 -11.01
N LEU A 205 6.77 2.52 -11.80
CA LEU A 205 7.45 1.22 -11.74
C LEU A 205 8.95 1.35 -12.02
N ASN A 206 9.32 2.10 -13.07
CA ASN A 206 10.71 2.33 -13.41
C ASN A 206 11.45 3.14 -12.34
N ALA A 207 10.78 4.12 -11.74
CA ALA A 207 11.32 4.87 -10.61
C ALA A 207 11.52 3.97 -9.38
N ALA A 208 10.60 3.04 -9.12
CA ALA A 208 10.62 2.13 -7.97
C ALA A 208 11.68 1.03 -8.08
N PHE A 209 11.67 0.27 -9.18
CA PHE A 209 12.45 -0.95 -9.34
C PHE A 209 13.61 -0.82 -10.33
N GLY A 210 13.73 0.30 -11.05
CA GLY A 210 14.69 0.46 -12.15
C GLY A 210 14.09 0.01 -13.47
N ASN A 211 14.93 -0.19 -14.51
CA ASN A 211 14.48 -0.52 -15.86
C ASN A 211 13.77 -1.89 -15.91
N VAL A 212 12.46 -1.90 -15.65
CA VAL A 212 11.61 -3.09 -15.73
C VAL A 212 11.21 -3.37 -17.17
N GLN A 213 11.30 -4.63 -17.58
CA GLN A 213 10.81 -5.06 -18.87
C GLN A 213 9.30 -5.27 -18.77
N ALA A 214 8.54 -4.30 -19.27
CA ALA A 214 7.09 -4.31 -19.24
C ALA A 214 6.51 -4.09 -20.64
N SER A 215 5.39 -4.76 -20.91
CA SER A 215 4.55 -4.52 -22.08
C SER A 215 3.18 -4.02 -21.63
N ALA A 216 2.51 -3.24 -22.48
CA ALA A 216 1.16 -2.79 -22.21
C ALA A 216 0.22 -3.22 -23.35
N ASP A 217 -0.95 -3.75 -22.98
CA ASP A 217 -2.07 -4.03 -23.86
C ASP A 217 -3.34 -3.40 -23.28
N GLY A 218 -3.86 -2.39 -23.98
CA GLY A 218 -4.96 -1.56 -23.49
C GLY A 218 -4.64 -0.93 -22.13
N SER A 219 -5.42 -1.28 -21.10
CA SER A 219 -5.27 -0.81 -19.72
C SER A 219 -4.47 -1.77 -18.82
N THR A 220 -3.87 -2.82 -19.38
CA THR A 220 -3.15 -3.84 -18.63
C THR A 220 -1.67 -3.79 -18.95
N ILE A 221 -0.85 -3.75 -17.90
CA ILE A 221 0.60 -3.86 -17.98
C ILE A 221 0.98 -5.28 -17.58
N ALA A 222 1.84 -5.93 -18.35
CA ALA A 222 2.45 -7.21 -18.02
C ALA A 222 3.96 -7.04 -17.84
N LEU A 223 4.50 -7.59 -16.75
CA LEU A 223 5.92 -7.56 -16.41
C LEU A 223 6.42 -8.99 -16.20
N GLU A 224 7.63 -9.27 -16.68
CA GLU A 224 8.31 -10.54 -16.39
C GLU A 224 9.06 -10.41 -15.07
N ALA A 225 8.67 -11.23 -14.08
CA ALA A 225 9.31 -11.30 -12.77
C ALA A 225 8.93 -12.61 -12.09
N ASP A 226 9.82 -13.18 -11.28
CA ASP A 226 9.57 -14.42 -10.56
C ASP A 226 9.78 -14.28 -9.04
N GLY A 227 9.38 -15.31 -8.30
CA GLY A 227 9.67 -15.45 -6.88
C GLY A 227 9.29 -14.22 -6.04
N SER A 228 10.22 -13.78 -5.19
CA SER A 228 9.99 -12.61 -4.33
C SER A 228 9.93 -11.29 -5.10
N GLU A 229 10.58 -11.19 -6.25
CA GLU A 229 10.52 -9.96 -7.07
C GLU A 229 9.13 -9.76 -7.65
N ALA A 230 8.52 -10.83 -8.19
CA ALA A 230 7.13 -10.80 -8.65
C ALA A 230 6.17 -10.34 -7.55
N TRP A 231 6.31 -10.89 -6.33
CA TRP A 231 5.49 -10.51 -5.19
C TRP A 231 5.78 -9.09 -4.67
N ALA A 232 7.00 -8.58 -4.81
CA ALA A 232 7.34 -7.21 -4.47
C ALA A 232 6.66 -6.22 -5.43
N VAL A 233 6.73 -6.47 -6.75
CA VAL A 233 6.07 -5.64 -7.77
C VAL A 233 4.55 -5.68 -7.61
N ALA A 234 3.97 -6.88 -7.45
CA ALA A 234 2.53 -7.04 -7.31
C ALA A 234 1.97 -6.33 -6.07
N GLN A 235 2.63 -6.47 -4.92
CA GLN A 235 2.17 -5.81 -3.69
C GLN A 235 2.48 -4.30 -3.70
N TRP A 236 3.55 -3.87 -4.37
CA TRP A 236 3.76 -2.46 -4.66
C TRP A 236 2.61 -1.86 -5.48
N ALA A 237 2.10 -2.59 -6.49
CA ALA A 237 0.99 -2.13 -7.31
C ALA A 237 -0.31 -2.00 -6.49
N VAL A 238 -0.56 -2.94 -5.57
CA VAL A 238 -1.68 -2.86 -4.61
C VAL A 238 -1.53 -1.65 -3.68
N ALA A 239 -0.34 -1.39 -3.13
CA ALA A 239 -0.08 -0.23 -2.27
C ALA A 239 -0.32 1.12 -2.99
N ASN A 240 -0.03 1.18 -4.29
CA ASN A 240 -0.21 2.35 -5.13
C ASN A 240 -1.57 2.41 -5.84
N ALA A 241 -2.47 1.45 -5.56
CA ALA A 241 -3.70 1.30 -6.34
C ALA A 241 -4.63 2.52 -6.27
N LYS A 242 -4.60 3.27 -5.16
CA LYS A 242 -5.37 4.50 -5.05
C LYS A 242 -4.84 5.61 -5.95
N SER A 243 -3.54 5.90 -5.91
CA SER A 243 -2.93 7.02 -6.66
C SER A 243 -2.91 6.76 -8.16
N LEU A 244 -2.66 5.50 -8.55
CA LEU A 244 -2.49 5.05 -9.93
C LEU A 244 -3.78 4.47 -10.56
N SER A 245 -4.90 4.48 -9.84
CA SER A 245 -6.16 3.89 -10.29
C SER A 245 -6.04 2.41 -10.70
N VAL A 246 -5.19 1.63 -10.04
CA VAL A 246 -5.11 0.17 -10.25
C VAL A 246 -6.41 -0.47 -9.76
N THR A 247 -6.94 -1.40 -10.55
CA THR A 247 -8.18 -2.14 -10.27
C THR A 247 -7.94 -3.62 -10.05
N GLU A 248 -6.94 -4.20 -10.72
CA GLU A 248 -6.62 -5.62 -10.60
C GLU A 248 -5.10 -5.81 -10.66
N VAL A 249 -4.59 -6.77 -9.88
CA VAL A 249 -3.19 -7.21 -9.94
C VAL A 249 -3.18 -8.74 -9.96
N GLY A 250 -2.46 -9.36 -10.90
CA GLY A 250 -2.28 -10.80 -10.99
C GLY A 250 -0.81 -11.19 -10.83
N VAL A 251 -0.55 -12.28 -10.08
CA VAL A 251 0.80 -12.83 -9.88
C VAL A 251 0.71 -14.26 -9.35
N GLU A 252 1.54 -15.18 -9.83
CA GLU A 252 1.76 -16.52 -9.21
C GLU A 252 0.46 -17.27 -8.84
N GLY A 253 -0.51 -17.35 -9.76
CA GLY A 253 -1.79 -18.02 -9.54
C GLY A 253 -2.73 -17.33 -8.55
N ARG A 254 -2.49 -16.05 -8.22
CA ARG A 254 -3.33 -15.22 -7.37
C ARG A 254 -3.71 -13.92 -8.09
N SER A 255 -4.86 -13.36 -7.72
CA SER A 255 -5.21 -12.00 -8.10
C SER A 255 -5.78 -11.21 -6.92
N TRP A 256 -5.54 -9.91 -6.95
CA TRP A 256 -6.17 -8.92 -6.08
C TRP A 256 -7.11 -8.09 -6.92
N ASP A 257 -8.37 -7.99 -6.51
CA ASP A 257 -9.41 -7.21 -7.19
C ASP A 257 -9.98 -6.15 -6.26
N ARG A 258 -9.85 -4.88 -6.70
CA ARG A 258 -10.24 -3.70 -5.93
C ARG A 258 -11.73 -3.67 -5.58
N ALA A 259 -12.59 -4.12 -6.49
CA ALA A 259 -14.03 -4.03 -6.34
C ALA A 259 -14.57 -5.11 -5.38
N SER A 260 -13.95 -6.29 -5.38
CA SER A 260 -14.35 -7.46 -4.60
C SER A 260 -14.03 -7.31 -3.12
N ARG A 261 -12.96 -6.57 -2.77
CA ARG A 261 -12.55 -6.28 -1.38
C ARG A 261 -12.44 -7.52 -0.49
N ASN A 262 -12.03 -8.63 -1.06
CA ASN A 262 -11.86 -9.91 -0.39
C ASN A 262 -10.38 -10.34 -0.34
N GLY A 263 -9.45 -9.40 -0.56
CA GLY A 263 -8.01 -9.68 -0.60
C GLY A 263 -7.60 -10.55 -1.78
N TRP A 264 -6.44 -11.19 -1.67
CA TRP A 264 -5.89 -12.06 -2.72
C TRP A 264 -6.65 -13.38 -2.86
N GLN A 265 -7.18 -13.64 -4.04
CA GLN A 265 -7.92 -14.85 -4.39
C GLN A 265 -7.10 -15.76 -5.33
N PRO A 266 -7.34 -17.08 -5.33
CA PRO A 266 -6.84 -17.95 -6.40
C PRO A 266 -7.31 -17.48 -7.78
N SER A 267 -6.43 -17.51 -8.77
CA SER A 267 -6.72 -17.05 -10.13
C SER A 267 -5.93 -17.82 -11.19
N ALA A 268 -6.16 -17.49 -12.46
CA ALA A 268 -5.39 -18.01 -13.60
C ALA A 268 -4.15 -17.16 -13.93
N ALA A 269 -3.70 -16.28 -13.02
CA ALA A 269 -2.50 -15.48 -13.21
C ALA A 269 -1.29 -16.40 -13.45
N GLN A 270 -0.51 -16.10 -14.49
CA GLN A 270 0.62 -16.91 -14.91
C GLN A 270 1.78 -16.79 -13.91
N ALA A 271 2.52 -17.87 -13.70
CA ALA A 271 3.78 -17.83 -12.96
C ALA A 271 4.86 -17.15 -13.80
N GLY A 272 5.79 -16.45 -13.17
CA GLY A 272 6.85 -15.69 -13.87
C GLY A 272 6.38 -14.39 -14.52
N GLN A 273 5.10 -14.01 -14.34
CA GLN A 273 4.53 -12.78 -14.86
C GLN A 273 3.68 -12.07 -13.81
N VAL A 274 3.79 -10.74 -13.76
CA VAL A 274 2.92 -9.86 -12.97
C VAL A 274 2.07 -9.05 -13.92
N THR A 275 0.75 -9.03 -13.70
CA THR A 275 -0.18 -8.17 -14.42
C THR A 275 -0.71 -7.06 -13.52
N VAL A 276 -0.78 -5.84 -14.05
CA VAL A 276 -1.34 -4.66 -13.36
C VAL A 276 -2.34 -4.01 -14.29
N THR A 277 -3.62 -4.07 -13.93
CA THR A 277 -4.71 -3.47 -14.70
C THR A 277 -5.16 -2.18 -14.04
N VAL A 278 -5.24 -1.11 -14.82
CA VAL A 278 -5.77 0.18 -14.35
C VAL A 278 -7.20 0.41 -14.83
N ALA A 279 -7.91 1.30 -14.14
CA ALA A 279 -9.26 1.69 -14.50
C ALA A 279 -9.32 2.23 -15.93
N ALA A 280 -10.18 1.64 -16.76
CA ALA A 280 -10.38 2.12 -18.12
C ALA A 280 -10.92 3.56 -18.13
N GLY A 281 -10.49 4.35 -19.11
CA GLY A 281 -11.14 5.62 -19.41
C GLY A 281 -12.54 5.38 -19.95
N THR A 282 -13.51 6.18 -19.50
CA THR A 282 -14.80 6.24 -20.19
C THR A 282 -14.53 6.76 -21.62
N PRO A 283 -15.00 6.07 -22.67
CA PRO A 283 -14.86 6.55 -24.05
C PRO A 283 -15.56 7.89 -24.28
#